data_AF-A0A7X8Z5F9-F1
#
_entry.id   AF-A0A7X8Z5F9-F1
#
_cell.length_a   1.000
_cell.length_b   1.000
_cell.length_c   1.000
_cell.angle_alpha   90.00
_cell.angle_beta   90.00
_cell.angle_gamma   90.00
#
_symmetry.space_group_name_H-M   'P 1'
#
loop_
_entity.id
_entity.type
_entity.pdbx_description
1 polymer ?
#
loop_
_entity_poly.entity_id
_entity_poly.type
_entity_poly.pdbx_seq_one_letter_code
_entity_poly.pdbx_strand_id
1 'polypeptide(L)'
;PAQVYAIIASLLIFLVLWLLREHRYFPGFLFWLYVDLYAVSRFIIEFFRETPVIAFGWLRVTQAFCLLVIAGTTAYIAYRFKTWTGVGKDAQPEIPG
;
A
#
# COMPACT_ATOMS: atom_id res chain seq x y z
N PRO A 1 22.23 -9.27 5.34
CA PRO A 1 21.47 -10.37 4.68
C PRO A 1 20.03 -9.92 4.31
N ALA A 2 19.71 -9.84 3.02
CA ALA A 2 18.41 -9.35 2.53
C ALA A 2 17.20 -10.16 3.05
N GLN A 3 17.42 -11.44 3.40
CA GLN A 3 16.39 -12.36 3.85
C GLN A 3 15.80 -11.98 5.23
N VAL A 4 16.61 -11.41 6.13
CA VAL A 4 16.12 -10.92 7.44
C VAL A 4 15.18 -9.73 7.24
N TYR A 5 15.53 -8.80 6.36
CA TYR A 5 14.68 -7.67 6.00
C TYR A 5 13.36 -8.12 5.36
N ALA A 6 13.39 -9.16 4.52
CA ALA A 6 12.18 -9.72 3.91
C ALA A 6 11.22 -10.31 4.96
N ILE A 7 11.74 -11.08 5.93
CA ILE A 7 10.91 -11.67 7.00
C ILE A 7 10.31 -10.57 7.88
N ILE A 8 11.11 -9.57 8.27
CA ILE A 8 10.63 -8.43 9.07
C ILE A 8 9.54 -7.66 8.31
N ALA A 9 9.74 -7.39 7.02
CA ALA A 9 8.75 -6.76 6.18
C ALA A 9 7.44 -7.55 6.11
N SER A 10 7.51 -8.87 5.89
CA SER A 10 6.32 -9.73 5.85
C SER A 10 5.56 -9.73 7.18
N LEU A 11 6.26 -9.74 8.32
CA LEU A 11 5.63 -9.64 9.65
C LEU A 11 4.96 -8.28 9.87
N LEU A 12 5.60 -7.18 9.46
CA LEU A 12 5.01 -5.84 9.54
C LEU A 12 3.76 -5.72 8.67
N ILE A 13 3.79 -6.22 7.43
CA ILE A 13 2.63 -6.24 6.54
C ILE A 13 1.49 -7.03 7.18
N PHE A 14 1.78 -8.22 7.71
CA PHE A 14 0.79 -9.05 8.39
C PHE A 14 0.18 -8.32 9.58
N LEU A 15 0.99 -7.68 10.43
CA LEU A 15 0.51 -6.96 11.61
C LEU A 15 -0.40 -5.79 11.23
N VAL A 16 -0.02 -4.98 10.24
CA VAL A 16 -0.82 -3.86 9.75
C VAL A 16 -2.17 -4.36 9.22
N LEU A 17 -2.17 -5.40 8.38
CA LEU A 17 -3.41 -5.97 7.86
C LEU A 17 -4.27 -6.58 8.96
N TRP A 18 -3.66 -7.22 9.95
CA TRP A 18 -4.38 -7.81 11.08
C TRP A 18 -5.10 -6.76 11.92
N LEU A 19 -4.45 -5.63 12.21
CA LEU A 19 -5.05 -4.52 12.94
C LEU A 19 -6.18 -3.85 12.15
N LEU A 20 -6.03 -3.74 10.83
CA LEU A 20 -7.02 -3.10 9.96
C LEU A 20 -8.14 -4.06 9.49
N ARG A 21 -8.06 -5.36 9.78
CA ARG A 21 -9.04 -6.36 9.31
C ARG A 21 -10.47 -6.10 9.79
N GLU A 22 -10.60 -5.54 10.98
CA GLU A 22 -11.87 -5.35 11.67
C GLU A 22 -12.59 -4.08 11.20
N HIS A 23 -11.85 -3.21 10.50
CA HIS A 23 -12.40 -2.00 9.91
C HIS A 23 -13.04 -2.36 8.56
N ARG A 24 -14.38 -2.38 8.53
CA ARG A 24 -15.15 -2.50 7.29
C ARG A 24 -15.10 -1.18 6.54
N TYR A 25 -14.05 -0.99 5.75
CA TYR A 25 -13.99 0.04 4.73
C TYR A 25 -14.75 -0.46 3.49
N PHE A 26 -14.10 -0.71 2.37
CA PHE A 26 -14.75 -1.23 1.15
C PHE A 26 -14.31 -2.67 0.83
N PRO A 27 -15.14 -3.44 0.10
CA PRO A 27 -14.75 -4.77 -0.37
C PRO A 27 -13.45 -4.68 -1.20
N GLY A 28 -12.44 -5.46 -0.81
CA GLY A 28 -11.12 -5.47 -1.45
C GLY A 28 -10.08 -4.51 -0.85
N PHE A 29 -10.41 -3.71 0.17
CA PHE A 29 -9.46 -2.78 0.80
C PHE A 29 -8.18 -3.47 1.29
N LEU A 30 -8.30 -4.55 2.06
CA LEU A 30 -7.17 -5.31 2.60
C LEU A 30 -6.25 -5.86 1.50
N PHE A 31 -6.82 -6.24 0.35
CA PHE A 31 -6.04 -6.71 -0.80
C PHE A 31 -5.20 -5.58 -1.39
N TRP A 32 -5.81 -4.42 -1.67
CA TRP A 32 -5.07 -3.28 -2.23
C TRP A 32 -4.04 -2.73 -1.25
N LEU A 33 -4.37 -2.70 0.04
CA LEU A 33 -3.44 -2.33 1.10
C LEU A 33 -2.25 -3.30 1.20
N TYR A 34 -2.49 -4.60 1.04
CA TYR A 34 -1.41 -5.59 0.97
C TYR A 34 -0.47 -5.32 -0.21
N VAL A 35 -1.03 -5.07 -1.41
CA VAL A 35 -0.22 -4.79 -2.61
C VAL A 35 0.64 -3.54 -2.42
N ASP A 36 0.06 -2.47 -1.86
CA ASP A 36 0.76 -1.21 -1.58
C ASP A 36 1.91 -1.43 -0.57
N LEU A 37 1.62 -2.03 0.58
CA LEU A 37 2.64 -2.31 1.62
C LEU A 37 3.74 -3.26 1.13
N TYR A 38 3.38 -4.26 0.31
CA TYR A 38 4.36 -5.16 -0.29
C TYR A 38 5.28 -4.41 -1.27
N ALA A 39 4.73 -3.56 -2.14
CA ALA A 39 5.51 -2.75 -3.07
C ALA A 39 6.46 -1.79 -2.33
N VAL A 40 6.00 -1.15 -1.24
CA VAL A 40 6.83 -0.33 -0.35
C VAL A 40 7.97 -1.15 0.26
N SER A 41 7.66 -2.33 0.80
CA SER A 41 8.70 -3.19 1.38
C SER A 41 9.77 -3.62 0.37
N ARG A 42 9.36 -3.94 -0.87
CA ARG A 42 10.27 -4.32 -1.96
C ARG A 42 11.18 -3.16 -2.35
N PHE A 43 10.62 -1.95 -2.43
CA PHE A 43 11.39 -0.73 -2.66
C PHE A 43 12.44 -0.52 -1.57
N ILE A 44 12.05 -0.63 -0.29
CA ILE A 44 12.95 -0.46 0.86
C ILE A 44 14.06 -1.52 0.86
N ILE A 45 13.71 -2.80 0.69
CA ILE A 45 14.70 -3.89 0.69
C ILE A 45 15.69 -3.71 -0.45
N GLU A 46 15.23 -3.36 -1.65
CA GLU A 46 16.11 -3.11 -2.79
C GLU A 46 16.99 -1.88 -2.55
N PHE A 47 16.48 -0.84 -1.90
CA PHE A 47 17.25 0.34 -1.52
C PHE A 47 18.38 0.00 -0.53
N PHE A 48 18.10 -0.78 0.52
CA PHE A 48 19.12 -1.17 1.53
C PHE A 48 20.06 -2.28 1.06
N ARG A 49 19.67 -3.07 0.06
CA ARG A 49 20.56 -4.07 -0.58
C ARG A 49 21.71 -3.39 -1.33
N GLU A 50 21.54 -2.12 -1.67
CA GLU A 50 22.41 -1.35 -2.55
C GLU A 50 23.24 -0.34 -1.73
N THR A 51 24.46 -0.71 -1.33
CA THR A 51 25.48 0.28 -0.89
C THR A 51 26.88 -0.26 -1.22
N PRO A 52 27.83 0.54 -1.77
CA PRO A 52 27.71 1.58 -2.80
C PRO A 52 28.79 1.38 -3.90
N VAL A 53 28.49 0.90 -5.12
CA VAL A 53 29.44 1.13 -6.25
C VAL A 53 28.72 1.16 -7.60
N ILE A 54 28.55 2.38 -8.12
CA ILE A 54 28.75 2.81 -9.51
C ILE A 54 28.46 1.77 -10.60
N ALA A 55 27.29 1.88 -11.25
CA ALA A 55 27.14 1.48 -12.65
C ALA A 55 26.00 2.28 -13.29
N PHE A 56 26.40 3.41 -13.90
CA PHE A 56 25.80 4.03 -15.09
C PHE A 56 24.27 3.96 -15.29
N GLY A 57 23.64 5.13 -15.13
CA GLY A 57 22.65 5.60 -16.11
C GLY A 57 21.18 5.39 -15.76
N TRP A 58 20.64 6.30 -14.94
CA TRP A 58 19.22 6.69 -14.86
C TRP A 58 18.16 5.60 -14.55
N LEU A 59 17.80 5.47 -13.27
CA LEU A 59 16.63 4.75 -12.74
C LEU A 59 16.52 3.26 -13.12
N ARG A 60 16.83 2.39 -12.16
CA ARG A 60 16.56 0.95 -12.27
C ARG A 60 15.07 0.75 -12.50
N VAL A 61 14.71 0.03 -13.58
CA VAL A 61 13.32 -0.31 -13.95
C VAL A 61 12.51 -0.79 -12.73
N THR A 62 13.15 -1.52 -11.83
CA THR A 62 12.58 -2.00 -10.56
C THR A 62 12.13 -0.89 -9.62
N GLN A 63 12.90 0.20 -9.46
CA GLN A 63 12.54 1.33 -8.62
C GLN A 63 11.39 2.14 -9.22
N ALA A 64 11.43 2.40 -10.53
CA ALA A 64 10.35 3.08 -11.24
C ALA A 64 9.04 2.26 -11.18
N PHE A 65 9.13 0.94 -11.38
CA PHE A 65 7.98 0.05 -11.27
C PHE A 65 7.39 0.03 -9.86
N CYS A 66 8.23 -0.04 -8.81
CA CYS A 66 7.75 0.04 -7.43
C CYS A 66 7.02 1.37 -7.16
N LEU A 67 7.57 2.51 -7.59
CA LEU A 67 6.92 3.81 -7.40
C LEU A 67 5.58 3.91 -8.14
N LEU A 68 5.48 3.37 -9.36
CA LEU A 68 4.23 3.33 -10.12
C LEU A 68 3.16 2.48 -9.41
N VAL A 69 3.55 1.33 -8.88
CA VAL A 69 2.63 0.46 -8.14
C VAL A 69 2.15 1.12 -6.84
N ILE A 70 3.07 1.74 -6.07
CA ILE A 70 2.72 2.47 -4.85
C ILE A 70 1.77 3.62 -5.19
N ALA A 71 2.11 4.46 -6.16
CA ALA A 71 1.28 5.59 -6.57
C ALA A 71 -0.11 5.14 -7.04
N GLY A 72 -0.19 4.10 -7.88
CA GLY A 72 -1.44 3.58 -8.41
C GLY A 72 -2.34 2.97 -7.33
N THR A 73 -1.77 2.16 -6.44
CA THR A 73 -2.54 1.50 -5.37
C THR A 73 -2.96 2.48 -4.28
N THR A 74 -2.08 3.40 -3.87
CA THR A 74 -2.42 4.49 -2.94
C THR A 74 -3.53 5.39 -3.51
N ALA A 75 -3.43 5.80 -4.78
CA ALA A 75 -4.46 6.63 -5.42
C ALA A 75 -5.81 5.90 -5.53
N TYR A 76 -5.79 4.60 -5.87
CA TYR A 76 -6.99 3.77 -5.90
C TYR A 76 -7.65 3.66 -4.51
N ILE A 77 -6.86 3.38 -3.47
CA ILE A 77 -7.35 3.30 -2.09
C ILE A 77 -7.95 4.65 -1.67
N ALA A 78 -7.27 5.77 -1.94
CA ALA A 78 -7.75 7.11 -1.60
C ALA A 78 -9.06 7.47 -2.32
N TYR A 79 -9.16 7.16 -3.62
CA TYR A 79 -10.38 7.35 -4.40
C TYR A 79 -11.54 6.55 -3.82
N ARG A 80 -11.31 5.26 -3.53
CA ARG A 80 -12.34 4.37 -2.97
C ARG A 80 -12.75 4.81 -1.57
N PHE A 81 -11.82 5.24 -0.73
CA PHE A 81 -12.12 5.81 0.59
C PHE A 81 -13.06 7.01 0.47
N LYS A 82 -12.74 7.97 -0.40
CA LYS A 82 -13.56 9.16 -0.61
C LYS A 82 -14.98 8.81 -1.06
N THR A 83 -15.12 7.87 -1.99
CA THR A 83 -16.45 7.40 -2.46
C THR A 83 -17.22 6.67 -1.36
N TRP A 84 -16.54 5.89 -0.52
CA TRP A 84 -17.18 5.11 0.54
C TRP A 84 -17.69 6.00 1.68
N THR A 85 -16.92 7.05 2.04
CA THR A 85 -17.37 8.07 3.00
C THR A 85 -18.53 8.93 2.47
N GLY A 86 -18.67 9.06 1.15
CA GLY A 86 -19.79 9.76 0.51
C GLY A 86 -21.10 8.99 0.62
N VAL A 87 -21.07 7.69 0.28
CA VAL A 87 -22.25 6.81 0.33
C VAL A 87 -22.86 6.71 1.74
N GLY A 88 -22.04 6.80 2.80
CA GLY A 88 -22.54 6.82 4.18
C GLY A 88 -23.29 8.10 4.57
N LYS A 89 -23.13 9.19 3.82
CA LYS A 89 -23.78 10.49 4.07
C LYS A 89 -25.12 10.62 3.35
N ASP A 90 -25.25 9.96 2.20
CA ASP A 90 -26.46 9.95 1.36
C ASP A 90 -27.52 8.95 1.85
N ALA A 91 -27.16 8.07 2.80
CA ALA A 91 -28.02 7.01 3.35
C ALA A 91 -28.79 7.42 4.62
N GLN A 92 -28.66 8.66 5.10
CA GLN A 92 -29.58 9.18 6.12
C GLN A 92 -30.86 9.64 5.43
N PRO A 93 -32.01 8.94 5.59
CA PRO A 93 -33.27 9.49 5.12
C PRO A 93 -33.50 10.80 5.88
N GLU A 94 -33.66 11.90 5.13
CA GLU A 94 -34.17 13.16 5.67
C GLU A 94 -35.47 12.83 6.40
N ILE A 95 -35.46 12.90 7.74
CA ILE A 95 -36.67 12.70 8.54
C ILE A 95 -37.57 13.89 8.20
N PRO A 96 -38.72 13.69 7.51
CA PRO A 96 -39.64 14.79 7.27
C PRO A 96 -40.19 15.20 8.64
N GLY A 97 -40.01 16.48 8.98
CA GLY A 97 -40.58 17.11 10.18
C GLY A 97 -42.07 17.36 10.05
#